data_AF-A0A6B2YU32-F1
#
_entry.id   AF-A0A6B2YU32-F1
#
_cell.length_a   1.000
_cell.length_b   1.000
_cell.length_c   1.000
_cell.angle_alpha   90.00
_cell.angle_beta   90.00
_cell.angle_gamma   90.00
#
_symmetry.space_group_name_H-M   'P 1'
#
loop_
_entity.id
_entity.type
_entity.pdbx_description
1 polymer ?
#
loop_
_entity_poly.entity_id
_entity_poly.type
_entity_poly.pdbx_seq_one_letter_code
_entity_poly.pdbx_strand_id
1 'polypeptide(L)'
;MHVEDLLRLESLDLTLLWGDGPQLTREISGVTATDLEDPGRFLQRDELVLSGLVWWAPADDEAKAERFVAALHGAGAAALLAGEETHGGVPEVLVDACRRHGIAILSVPVHTSFRAVTDTVYLRQWGDLSRRPAASYALPENVRAELSRLLAAGADPDTLLTRAVAHLGTPPAYVLSATGRTIARTPTAAPLSVRRAAEALTAPTTLSIDPDASPYGQWHLHLPEPVEAPPRMLHEIAEVLAQHRQEATRRERTTRARASDLLALMDTPSGPAAPAAIRTALQACGLPEEGPYTVITVKGPADDDGTPDALTEALHHLTGHGFAVGTLPTAEPGEATALIGSRTEADGDTGTDKGSGAGRGTGTDTGSGAGGDTIATTLKNLWPTLQSRNANVPLHGGISTPVTTPQNLKGALTQARYALTAARSQKASGVGESTSTARLTAIEELTTLEALLTGVPADVRTAFGIHALGPLADDTNPSHRMLLETLDVFLAHNGSWARTAEALHLHVNTVHYRIQRVEMLTGRDLARLDHKLDLKAALLCR
;
A
#
# COMPACT_ATOMS: atom_id res chain seq x y z
N MET A 1 -10.06 11.85 -35.19
CA MET A 1 -8.69 11.30 -35.28
C MET A 1 -8.76 9.97 -36.02
N HIS A 2 -7.88 9.74 -36.99
CA HIS A 2 -7.85 8.51 -37.80
C HIS A 2 -6.71 7.57 -37.40
N VAL A 3 -6.75 6.32 -37.85
CA VAL A 3 -5.71 5.31 -37.60
C VAL A 3 -4.34 5.77 -38.11
N GLU A 4 -4.28 6.47 -39.25
CA GLU A 4 -3.02 7.04 -39.76
C GLU A 4 -2.41 8.12 -38.85
N ASP A 5 -3.20 8.81 -38.05
CA ASP A 5 -2.71 9.86 -37.15
C ASP A 5 -1.93 9.28 -35.97
N LEU A 6 -2.25 8.03 -35.57
CA LEU A 6 -1.52 7.28 -34.53
C LEU A 6 -0.14 6.84 -35.00
N LEU A 7 -0.02 6.41 -36.26
CA LEU A 7 1.27 6.00 -36.85
C LEU A 7 2.26 7.17 -36.95
N ARG A 8 1.78 8.41 -36.98
CA ARG A 8 2.62 9.61 -37.04
C ARG A 8 3.14 10.05 -35.67
N LEU A 9 2.75 9.38 -34.58
CA LEU A 9 3.21 9.69 -33.23
C LEU A 9 4.47 8.91 -32.88
N GLU A 10 5.61 9.58 -33.00
CA GLU A 10 6.92 9.02 -32.61
C GLU A 10 6.94 8.58 -31.13
N SER A 11 6.11 9.16 -30.27
CA SER A 11 6.02 8.81 -28.85
C SER A 11 5.43 7.42 -28.57
N LEU A 12 4.70 6.82 -29.53
CA LEU A 12 4.12 5.48 -29.38
C LEU A 12 4.91 4.41 -30.14
N ASP A 13 5.75 4.83 -31.09
CA ASP A 13 6.61 3.95 -31.90
C ASP A 13 5.85 2.75 -32.53
N LEU A 14 4.62 3.01 -33.01
CA LEU A 14 3.77 1.97 -33.60
C LEU A 14 4.22 1.62 -35.01
N THR A 15 4.30 0.34 -35.32
CA THR A 15 4.62 -0.13 -36.68
C THR A 15 3.38 -0.65 -37.38
N LEU A 16 3.10 -0.15 -38.59
CA LEU A 16 2.03 -0.70 -39.43
C LEU A 16 2.49 -2.03 -40.02
N LEU A 17 1.80 -3.12 -39.68
CA LEU A 17 2.06 -4.44 -40.24
C LEU A 17 1.23 -4.68 -41.50
N TRP A 18 -0.04 -4.30 -41.48
CA TRP A 18 -0.92 -4.37 -42.65
C TRP A 18 -2.11 -3.41 -42.53
N GLY A 19 -2.47 -2.76 -43.63
CA GLY A 19 -3.66 -1.90 -43.75
C GLY A 19 -3.56 -0.99 -44.98
N ASP A 20 -4.65 -0.89 -45.74
CA ASP A 20 -4.71 -0.03 -46.93
C ASP A 20 -5.35 1.34 -46.61
N GLY A 21 -5.31 2.27 -47.56
CA GLY A 21 -5.79 3.65 -47.40
C GLY A 21 -7.17 3.78 -46.72
N PRO A 22 -8.22 3.05 -47.14
CA PRO A 22 -9.55 3.16 -46.54
C PRO A 22 -9.60 2.76 -45.06
N GLN A 23 -8.81 1.78 -44.63
CA GLN A 23 -8.73 1.31 -43.25
C GLN A 23 -7.94 2.29 -42.39
N LEU A 24 -6.87 2.88 -42.94
CA LEU A 24 -6.05 3.87 -42.24
C LEU A 24 -6.76 5.21 -42.06
N THR A 25 -7.69 5.56 -42.96
CA THR A 25 -8.57 6.74 -42.84
C THR A 25 -9.85 6.47 -42.05
N ARG A 26 -9.98 5.34 -41.34
CA ARG A 26 -11.11 5.14 -40.43
C ARG A 26 -10.98 6.06 -39.22
N GLU A 27 -12.08 6.71 -38.87
CA GLU A 27 -12.16 7.51 -37.65
C GLU A 27 -12.18 6.56 -36.45
N ILE A 28 -11.48 6.94 -35.39
CA ILE A 28 -11.45 6.19 -34.14
C ILE A 28 -12.49 6.80 -33.20
N SER A 29 -13.35 5.98 -32.61
CA SER A 29 -14.41 6.37 -31.66
C SER A 29 -14.12 6.03 -30.19
N GLY A 30 -13.19 5.10 -29.94
CA GLY A 30 -12.77 4.71 -28.60
C GLY A 30 -11.64 3.68 -28.62
N VAL A 31 -11.28 3.17 -27.44
CA VAL A 31 -10.25 2.13 -27.27
C VAL A 31 -10.74 1.07 -26.30
N THR A 32 -10.60 -0.20 -26.69
CA THR A 32 -10.94 -1.36 -25.85
C THR A 32 -9.74 -2.28 -25.76
N ALA A 33 -9.24 -2.51 -24.54
CA ALA A 33 -8.18 -3.48 -24.28
C ALA A 33 -8.78 -4.82 -23.85
N THR A 34 -8.43 -5.91 -24.52
CA THR A 34 -8.98 -7.24 -24.27
C THR A 34 -8.07 -8.35 -24.77
N ASP A 35 -8.00 -9.44 -24.02
CA ASP A 35 -7.38 -10.70 -24.41
C ASP A 35 -8.37 -11.87 -24.35
N LEU A 36 -9.64 -11.58 -24.63
CA LEU A 36 -10.67 -12.61 -24.82
C LEU A 36 -10.58 -13.20 -26.24
N GLU A 37 -10.76 -14.52 -26.35
CA GLU A 37 -10.82 -15.21 -27.65
C GLU A 37 -11.97 -14.71 -28.56
N ASP A 38 -13.08 -14.26 -27.96
CA ASP A 38 -14.20 -13.61 -28.66
C ASP A 38 -14.57 -12.29 -27.98
N PRO A 39 -14.03 -11.15 -28.47
CA PRO A 39 -14.28 -9.84 -27.89
C PRO A 39 -15.58 -9.19 -28.38
N GLY A 40 -16.29 -9.76 -29.37
CA GLY A 40 -17.30 -9.04 -30.17
C GLY A 40 -18.41 -8.35 -29.36
N ARG A 41 -18.84 -8.95 -28.24
CA ARG A 41 -19.89 -8.40 -27.37
C ARG A 41 -19.49 -7.17 -26.55
N PHE A 42 -18.19 -6.87 -26.45
CA PHE A 42 -17.64 -5.77 -25.66
C PHE A 42 -17.15 -4.61 -26.52
N LEU A 43 -17.17 -4.77 -27.85
CA LEU A 43 -16.67 -3.78 -28.79
C LEU A 43 -17.79 -2.88 -29.28
N GLN A 44 -17.50 -1.59 -29.40
CA GLN A 44 -18.33 -0.66 -30.14
C GLN A 44 -17.75 -0.43 -31.54
N ARG A 45 -18.59 0.11 -32.43
CA ARG A 45 -18.18 0.42 -33.79
C ARG A 45 -17.08 1.48 -33.79
N ASP A 46 -16.11 1.32 -34.68
CA ASP A 46 -15.00 2.25 -34.91
C ASP A 46 -14.02 2.37 -33.73
N GLU A 47 -14.01 1.39 -32.80
CA GLU A 47 -13.04 1.32 -31.71
C GLU A 47 -11.70 0.69 -32.13
N LEU A 48 -10.62 1.15 -31.51
CA LEU A 48 -9.35 0.44 -31.53
C LEU A 48 -9.35 -0.70 -30.52
N VAL A 49 -8.82 -1.84 -30.92
CA VAL A 49 -8.67 -2.99 -30.03
C VAL A 49 -7.21 -3.19 -29.68
N LEU A 50 -6.90 -3.19 -28.38
CA LEU A 50 -5.57 -3.50 -27.85
C LEU A 50 -5.56 -4.92 -27.31
N SER A 51 -4.66 -5.78 -27.78
CA SER A 51 -4.56 -7.17 -27.32
C SER A 51 -3.10 -7.58 -27.14
N GLY A 52 -2.79 -8.16 -25.98
CA GLY A 52 -1.48 -8.75 -25.68
C GLY A 52 -1.30 -10.14 -26.32
N LEU A 53 -2.31 -10.68 -27.00
CA LEU A 53 -2.31 -11.96 -27.69
C LEU A 53 -2.12 -13.19 -26.76
N VAL A 54 -2.45 -13.04 -25.47
CA VAL A 54 -2.35 -14.14 -24.47
C VAL A 54 -3.29 -15.31 -24.79
N TRP A 55 -4.36 -15.04 -25.52
CA TRP A 55 -5.36 -16.02 -25.94
C TRP A 55 -4.90 -16.93 -27.09
N TRP A 56 -3.75 -16.69 -27.72
CA TRP A 56 -3.25 -17.45 -28.85
C TRP A 56 -1.83 -17.97 -28.59
N ALA A 57 -1.55 -19.21 -28.99
CA ALA A 57 -0.22 -19.82 -28.94
C ALA A 57 0.17 -20.45 -30.31
N PRO A 58 1.47 -20.63 -30.62
CA PRO A 58 1.91 -21.25 -31.89
C PRO A 58 1.40 -22.67 -32.16
N ALA A 59 0.93 -23.37 -31.12
CA ALA A 59 0.33 -24.70 -31.23
C ALA A 59 -1.18 -24.66 -31.55
N ASP A 60 -1.81 -23.49 -31.50
CA ASP A 60 -3.23 -23.31 -31.83
C ASP A 60 -3.47 -23.36 -33.35
N ASP A 61 -4.70 -23.65 -33.75
CA ASP A 61 -5.07 -23.67 -35.16
C ASP A 61 -5.18 -22.24 -35.76
N GLU A 62 -4.94 -22.13 -37.06
CA GLU A 62 -5.17 -20.88 -37.82
C GLU A 62 -6.63 -20.41 -37.67
N ALA A 63 -7.57 -21.34 -37.48
CA ALA A 63 -8.97 -21.04 -37.25
C ALA A 63 -9.23 -20.23 -35.97
N LYS A 64 -8.34 -20.25 -34.97
CA LYS A 64 -8.47 -19.45 -33.75
C LYS A 64 -8.20 -17.97 -34.01
N ALA A 65 -7.12 -17.67 -34.73
CA ALA A 65 -6.84 -16.31 -35.17
C ALA A 65 -7.95 -15.79 -36.09
N GLU A 66 -8.47 -16.67 -36.97
CA GLU A 66 -9.60 -16.38 -37.85
C GLU A 66 -10.85 -15.94 -37.07
N ARG A 67 -11.22 -16.67 -36.02
CA ARG A 67 -12.40 -16.38 -35.20
C ARG A 67 -12.29 -15.03 -34.50
N PHE A 68 -11.12 -14.73 -33.92
CA PHE A 68 -10.87 -13.46 -33.25
C PHE A 68 -11.01 -12.29 -34.21
N VAL A 69 -10.33 -12.36 -35.37
CA VAL A 69 -10.39 -11.26 -36.36
C VAL A 69 -11.79 -11.14 -36.99
N ALA A 70 -12.48 -12.25 -37.23
CA ALA A 70 -13.87 -12.22 -37.71
C ALA A 70 -14.80 -11.54 -36.69
N ALA A 71 -14.57 -11.71 -35.38
CA ALA A 71 -15.32 -11.02 -34.34
C ALA A 71 -15.03 -9.50 -34.35
N LEU A 72 -13.77 -9.08 -34.55
CA LEU A 72 -13.41 -7.66 -34.71
C LEU A 72 -14.11 -7.03 -35.92
N HIS A 73 -14.10 -7.74 -37.05
CA HIS A 73 -14.78 -7.30 -38.27
C HIS A 73 -16.30 -7.19 -38.06
N GLY A 74 -16.91 -8.20 -37.45
CA GLY A 74 -18.34 -8.22 -37.14
C GLY A 74 -18.79 -7.09 -36.22
N ALA A 75 -17.95 -6.71 -35.24
CA ALA A 75 -18.19 -5.58 -34.35
C ALA A 75 -17.91 -4.21 -35.01
N GLY A 76 -17.21 -4.20 -36.15
CA GLY A 76 -16.86 -2.98 -36.87
C GLY A 76 -15.69 -2.21 -36.25
N ALA A 77 -14.70 -2.91 -35.67
CA ALA A 77 -13.50 -2.30 -35.10
C ALA A 77 -12.73 -1.45 -36.15
N ALA A 78 -12.12 -0.36 -35.71
CA ALA A 78 -11.32 0.53 -36.56
C ALA A 78 -9.96 -0.10 -36.93
N ALA A 79 -9.24 -0.62 -35.94
CA ALA A 79 -7.97 -1.34 -36.12
C ALA A 79 -7.63 -2.22 -34.90
N LEU A 80 -6.72 -3.16 -35.10
CA LEU A 80 -6.12 -3.99 -34.06
C LEU A 80 -4.69 -3.52 -33.77
N LEU A 81 -4.39 -3.29 -32.49
CA LEU A 81 -3.05 -2.98 -31.99
C LEU A 81 -2.59 -4.19 -31.16
N ALA A 82 -1.65 -4.94 -31.73
CA ALA A 82 -1.15 -6.19 -31.18
C ALA A 82 0.16 -5.97 -30.41
N GLY A 83 0.18 -6.34 -29.14
CA GLY A 83 1.36 -6.24 -28.29
C GLY A 83 2.42 -7.28 -28.66
N GLU A 84 3.69 -6.86 -28.72
CA GLU A 84 4.82 -7.75 -29.01
C GLU A 84 5.31 -8.53 -27.77
N GLU A 85 4.89 -8.14 -26.56
CA GLU A 85 5.41 -8.66 -25.29
C GLU A 85 5.29 -10.18 -25.14
N THR A 86 4.14 -10.75 -25.49
CA THR A 86 3.85 -12.18 -25.26
C THR A 86 4.62 -13.10 -26.20
N HIS A 87 4.78 -12.71 -27.47
CA HIS A 87 5.31 -13.59 -28.52
C HIS A 87 6.63 -13.10 -29.13
N GLY A 88 7.18 -11.98 -28.65
CA GLY A 88 8.36 -11.32 -29.19
C GLY A 88 8.15 -10.63 -30.55
N GLY A 89 6.91 -10.64 -31.06
CA GLY A 89 6.50 -10.13 -32.36
C GLY A 89 5.06 -10.54 -32.66
N VAL A 90 4.42 -9.87 -33.62
CA VAL A 90 3.03 -10.20 -34.01
C VAL A 90 3.04 -11.39 -34.97
N PRO A 91 2.28 -12.48 -34.69
CA PRO A 91 2.26 -13.67 -35.53
C PRO A 91 1.76 -13.41 -36.97
N GLU A 92 2.43 -13.97 -37.99
CA GLU A 92 2.02 -13.81 -39.41
C GLU A 92 0.60 -14.30 -39.68
N VAL A 93 0.17 -15.38 -39.02
CA VAL A 93 -1.18 -15.94 -39.14
C VAL A 93 -2.25 -14.91 -38.76
N LEU A 94 -1.97 -14.07 -37.76
CA LEU A 94 -2.87 -12.99 -37.35
C LEU A 94 -2.89 -11.85 -38.38
N VAL A 95 -1.73 -11.52 -38.94
CA VAL A 95 -1.61 -10.50 -40.02
C VAL A 95 -2.38 -10.94 -41.27
N ASP A 96 -2.28 -12.21 -41.67
CA ASP A 96 -2.99 -12.76 -42.82
C ASP A 96 -4.50 -12.85 -42.58
N ALA A 97 -4.94 -13.16 -41.36
CA ALA A 97 -6.35 -13.09 -40.98
C ALA A 97 -6.88 -11.65 -41.05
N CYS A 98 -6.16 -10.67 -40.49
CA CYS A 98 -6.47 -9.24 -40.60
C CYS A 98 -6.59 -8.78 -42.05
N ARG A 99 -5.68 -9.25 -42.93
CA ARG A 99 -5.72 -8.99 -44.37
C ARG A 99 -6.99 -9.51 -45.04
N ARG A 100 -7.40 -10.74 -44.71
CA ARG A 100 -8.61 -11.37 -45.28
C ARG A 100 -9.91 -10.68 -44.83
N HIS A 101 -9.95 -10.19 -43.59
CA HIS A 101 -11.11 -9.52 -43.00
C HIS A 101 -11.11 -7.99 -43.11
N GLY A 102 -10.05 -7.40 -43.66
CA GLY A 102 -9.98 -5.95 -43.88
C GLY A 102 -9.83 -5.12 -42.61
N ILE A 103 -9.18 -5.65 -41.56
CA ILE A 103 -8.87 -4.92 -40.32
C ILE A 103 -7.40 -4.49 -40.35
N ALA A 104 -7.14 -3.19 -40.23
CA ALA A 104 -5.76 -2.71 -40.11
C ALA A 104 -5.12 -3.25 -38.82
N ILE A 105 -3.86 -3.66 -38.91
CA ILE A 105 -3.10 -4.21 -37.79
C ILE A 105 -1.77 -3.48 -37.63
N LEU A 106 -1.54 -3.02 -36.40
CA LEU A 106 -0.34 -2.32 -35.98
C LEU A 106 0.32 -3.12 -34.85
N SER A 107 1.65 -3.14 -34.80
CA SER A 107 2.39 -3.67 -33.66
C SER A 107 2.61 -2.59 -32.61
N VAL A 108 2.51 -3.00 -31.35
CA VAL A 108 2.84 -2.18 -30.18
C VAL A 108 4.13 -2.74 -29.57
N PRO A 109 5.25 -1.99 -29.61
CA PRO A 109 6.52 -2.49 -29.11
C PRO A 109 6.51 -2.62 -27.59
N VAL A 110 7.38 -3.48 -27.05
CA VAL A 110 7.42 -3.83 -25.61
C VAL A 110 7.65 -2.65 -24.65
N HIS A 111 8.17 -1.52 -25.15
CA HIS A 111 8.39 -0.31 -24.35
C HIS A 111 7.17 0.64 -24.34
N THR A 112 6.18 0.41 -25.20
CA THR A 112 4.95 1.20 -25.29
C THR A 112 3.83 0.50 -24.55
N SER A 113 3.36 1.09 -23.45
CA SER A 113 2.22 0.54 -22.72
C SER A 113 0.90 0.76 -23.46
N PHE A 114 -0.02 -0.20 -23.34
CA PHE A 114 -1.40 -0.03 -23.83
C PHE A 114 -2.09 1.19 -23.22
N ARG A 115 -1.73 1.55 -21.99
CA ARG A 115 -2.18 2.80 -21.36
C ARG A 115 -1.72 4.03 -22.13
N ALA A 116 -0.46 4.11 -22.57
CA ALA A 116 0.04 5.26 -23.33
C ALA A 116 -0.73 5.45 -24.65
N VAL A 117 -1.08 4.35 -25.31
CA VAL A 117 -1.93 4.37 -26.51
C VAL A 117 -3.34 4.86 -26.17
N THR A 118 -3.98 4.29 -25.15
CA THR A 118 -5.32 4.67 -24.69
C THR A 118 -5.38 6.15 -24.32
N ASP A 119 -4.45 6.62 -23.50
CA ASP A 119 -4.36 8.02 -23.06
C ASP A 119 -4.19 8.95 -24.26
N THR A 120 -3.35 8.59 -25.24
CA THR A 120 -3.16 9.37 -26.47
C THR A 120 -4.43 9.47 -27.30
N VAL A 121 -5.15 8.36 -27.48
CA VAL A 121 -6.37 8.33 -28.28
C VAL A 121 -7.45 9.19 -27.63
N TYR A 122 -7.62 9.07 -26.32
CA TYR A 122 -8.56 9.91 -25.57
C TYR A 122 -8.15 11.38 -25.61
N LEU A 123 -6.87 11.72 -25.39
CA LEU A 123 -6.40 13.11 -25.46
C LEU A 123 -6.62 13.74 -26.85
N ARG A 124 -6.44 12.98 -27.94
CA ARG A 124 -6.59 13.50 -29.32
C ARG A 124 -8.01 13.48 -29.87
N GLN A 125 -8.85 12.48 -29.58
CA GLN A 125 -10.29 12.54 -29.89
C GLN A 125 -10.93 13.78 -29.25
N TRP A 126 -10.48 14.12 -28.05
CA TRP A 126 -10.93 15.29 -27.33
C TRP A 126 -10.27 16.58 -27.87
N GLY A 127 -9.09 16.45 -28.49
CA GLY A 127 -8.45 17.49 -29.32
C GLY A 127 -9.19 17.79 -30.64
N ASP A 128 -9.85 16.83 -31.29
CA ASP A 128 -10.63 17.08 -32.51
C ASP A 128 -12.00 17.71 -32.23
N LEU A 129 -12.59 17.43 -31.07
CA LEU A 129 -13.68 18.25 -30.51
C LEU A 129 -13.23 19.70 -30.23
N SER A 130 -11.92 19.94 -30.06
CA SER A 130 -11.30 21.26 -29.83
C SER A 130 -11.04 22.08 -31.11
N ARG A 131 -11.31 21.55 -32.32
CA ARG A 131 -11.22 22.32 -33.58
C ARG A 131 -12.45 23.17 -33.88
N ARG A 132 -13.48 23.12 -33.02
CA ARG A 132 -14.53 24.16 -32.98
C ARG A 132 -14.03 25.30 -32.09
N PRO A 133 -14.36 26.58 -32.37
CA PRO A 133 -13.73 27.72 -31.73
C PRO A 133 -13.93 27.66 -30.19
N ALA A 134 -12.88 27.28 -29.47
CA ALA A 134 -12.94 26.93 -28.05
C ALA A 134 -12.47 28.10 -27.17
N ALA A 135 -13.38 29.04 -26.89
CA ALA A 135 -13.24 29.94 -25.74
C ALA A 135 -13.77 29.29 -24.44
N SER A 136 -14.34 28.08 -24.50
CA SER A 136 -15.25 27.57 -23.46
C SER A 136 -14.87 26.24 -22.81
N TYR A 137 -13.69 25.64 -23.12
CA TYR A 137 -13.38 24.26 -22.70
C TYR A 137 -12.06 24.05 -21.96
N ALA A 138 -11.29 25.10 -21.66
CA ALA A 138 -10.04 25.05 -20.89
C ALA A 138 -10.10 26.08 -19.74
N LEU A 139 -9.17 26.03 -18.78
CA LEU A 139 -9.08 27.12 -17.81
C LEU A 139 -8.80 28.43 -18.55
N PRO A 140 -9.51 29.53 -18.23
CA PRO A 140 -9.19 30.84 -18.79
C PRO A 140 -7.72 31.20 -18.54
N GLU A 141 -7.06 31.83 -19.52
CA GLU A 141 -5.63 32.18 -19.44
C GLU A 141 -5.28 32.97 -18.18
N ASN A 142 -6.17 33.87 -17.75
CA ASN A 142 -6.02 34.65 -16.53
C ASN A 142 -6.02 33.76 -15.28
N VAL A 143 -6.86 32.72 -15.23
CA VAL A 143 -6.90 31.76 -14.13
C VAL A 143 -5.65 30.90 -14.14
N ARG A 144 -5.20 30.43 -15.31
CA ARG A 144 -3.96 29.65 -15.44
C ARG A 144 -2.73 30.44 -14.96
N ALA A 145 -2.63 31.70 -15.39
CA ALA A 145 -1.55 32.59 -14.97
C ALA A 145 -1.59 32.90 -13.47
N GLU A 146 -2.78 33.04 -12.88
CA GLU A 146 -2.96 33.21 -11.44
C GLU A 146 -2.55 31.96 -10.66
N LEU A 147 -3.03 30.78 -11.05
CA LEU A 147 -2.68 29.50 -10.42
C LEU A 147 -1.17 29.23 -10.49
N SER A 148 -0.54 29.52 -11.64
CA SER A 148 0.91 29.39 -11.80
C SER A 148 1.68 30.30 -10.83
N ARG A 149 1.20 31.53 -10.61
CA ARG A 149 1.79 32.48 -9.66
C ARG A 149 1.60 32.02 -8.22
N LEU A 150 0.42 31.50 -7.88
CA LEU A 150 0.11 30.96 -6.55
C LEU A 150 0.96 29.72 -6.23
N LEU A 151 1.12 28.81 -7.20
CA LEU A 151 2.02 27.67 -7.09
C LEU A 151 3.46 28.12 -6.81
N ALA A 152 3.99 29.05 -7.61
CA ALA A 152 5.34 29.58 -7.42
C ALA A 152 5.53 30.30 -6.07
N ALA A 153 4.46 30.87 -5.52
CA ALA A 153 4.45 31.49 -4.19
C ALA A 153 4.28 30.49 -3.04
N GLY A 154 4.08 29.19 -3.34
CA GLY A 154 3.87 28.15 -2.33
C GLY A 154 2.49 28.22 -1.65
N ALA A 155 1.45 28.66 -2.38
CA ALA A 155 0.10 28.72 -1.86
C ALA A 155 -0.39 27.34 -1.40
N ASP A 156 -1.23 27.32 -0.35
CA ASP A 156 -1.83 26.12 0.19
C ASP A 156 -2.85 25.51 -0.80
N PRO A 157 -3.12 24.19 -0.70
CA PRO A 157 -3.99 23.50 -1.64
C PRO A 157 -5.47 23.96 -1.55
N ASP A 158 -5.95 24.48 -0.42
CA ASP A 158 -7.30 25.06 -0.31
C ASP A 158 -7.43 26.33 -1.16
N THR A 159 -6.42 27.20 -1.10
CA THR A 159 -6.35 28.41 -1.93
C THR A 159 -6.30 28.06 -3.41
N LEU A 160 -5.45 27.10 -3.80
CA LEU A 160 -5.34 26.65 -5.20
C LEU A 160 -6.66 26.07 -5.70
N LEU A 161 -7.27 25.15 -4.94
CA LEU A 161 -8.55 24.54 -5.29
C LEU A 161 -9.66 25.58 -5.41
N THR A 162 -9.78 26.49 -4.43
CA THR A 162 -10.80 27.54 -4.40
C THR A 162 -10.70 28.45 -5.61
N ARG A 163 -9.47 28.85 -5.99
CA ARG A 163 -9.25 29.69 -7.18
C ARG A 163 -9.50 28.94 -8.47
N ALA A 164 -9.09 27.67 -8.54
CA ALA A 164 -9.27 26.82 -9.70
C ALA A 164 -10.76 26.61 -10.05
N VAL A 165 -11.61 26.36 -9.04
CA VAL A 165 -13.05 26.12 -9.27
C VAL A 165 -13.92 27.38 -9.21
N ALA A 166 -13.34 28.55 -8.93
CA ALA A 166 -14.10 29.81 -8.88
C ALA A 166 -14.82 30.10 -10.21
N HIS A 167 -14.20 29.75 -11.34
CA HIS A 167 -14.78 29.93 -12.66
C HIS A 167 -15.96 28.98 -12.96
N LEU A 168 -16.10 27.90 -12.18
CA LEU A 168 -17.16 26.91 -12.28
C LEU A 168 -18.41 27.26 -11.45
N GLY A 169 -18.48 28.48 -10.89
CA GLY A 169 -19.57 28.88 -10.01
C GLY A 169 -19.36 28.45 -8.55
N THR A 170 -18.11 28.25 -8.12
CA THR A 170 -17.74 27.87 -6.74
C THR A 170 -18.41 26.59 -6.21
N PRO A 171 -18.39 25.48 -6.99
CA PRO A 171 -18.99 24.24 -6.53
C PRO A 171 -18.30 23.73 -5.25
N PRO A 172 -19.00 22.97 -4.41
CA PRO A 172 -18.36 22.20 -3.36
C PRO A 172 -17.34 21.25 -4.02
N ALA A 173 -16.07 21.30 -3.62
CA ALA A 173 -15.03 20.43 -4.15
C ALA A 173 -14.08 20.01 -3.04
N TYR A 174 -13.51 18.81 -3.17
CA TYR A 174 -12.59 18.23 -2.19
C TYR A 174 -11.36 17.67 -2.90
N VAL A 175 -10.19 17.83 -2.27
CA VAL A 175 -9.01 17.03 -2.56
C VAL A 175 -8.85 16.04 -1.41
N LEU A 176 -8.87 14.75 -1.73
CA LEU A 176 -8.78 13.65 -0.76
C LEU A 176 -7.46 12.89 -0.95
N SER A 177 -6.88 12.42 0.15
CA SER A 177 -5.76 11.47 0.13
C SER A 177 -6.23 10.07 -0.30
N ALA A 178 -5.28 9.15 -0.48
CA ALA A 178 -5.56 7.74 -0.76
C ALA A 178 -6.44 7.06 0.32
N THR A 179 -6.41 7.53 1.57
CA THR A 179 -7.23 6.97 2.66
C THR A 179 -8.51 7.76 2.95
N GLY A 180 -8.78 8.82 2.18
CA GLY A 180 -9.99 9.64 2.31
C GLY A 180 -9.84 10.82 3.29
N ARG A 181 -8.61 11.13 3.74
CA ARG A 181 -8.35 12.35 4.51
C ARG A 181 -8.53 13.57 3.61
N THR A 182 -9.24 14.58 4.09
CA THR A 182 -9.39 15.85 3.34
C THR A 182 -8.07 16.62 3.38
N ILE A 183 -7.45 16.80 2.21
CA ILE A 183 -6.25 17.62 1.99
C ILE A 183 -6.64 19.09 1.81
N ALA A 184 -7.67 19.33 0.99
CA ALA A 184 -8.21 20.65 0.72
C ALA A 184 -9.70 20.56 0.44
N ARG A 185 -10.43 21.64 0.70
CA ARG A 185 -11.84 21.78 0.32
C ARG A 185 -12.18 23.22 0.00
N THR A 186 -13.17 23.41 -0.87
CA THR A 186 -13.70 24.75 -1.09
C THR A 186 -14.48 25.24 0.12
N PRO A 187 -14.59 26.57 0.35
CA PRO A 187 -15.37 27.13 1.46
C PRO A 187 -16.85 26.71 1.45
N THR A 188 -17.40 26.40 0.26
CA THR A 188 -18.78 25.96 0.06
C THR A 188 -19.00 24.48 0.41
N ALA A 189 -17.93 23.69 0.53
CA ALA A 189 -17.98 22.26 0.82
C ALA A 189 -18.04 21.98 2.34
N ALA A 190 -19.04 21.21 2.78
CA ALA A 190 -19.15 20.77 4.18
C ALA A 190 -18.10 19.69 4.52
N PRO A 191 -17.61 19.59 5.78
CA PRO A 191 -16.68 18.52 6.15
C PRO A 191 -17.26 17.13 5.89
N LEU A 192 -16.46 16.23 5.31
CA LEU A 192 -16.87 14.85 5.06
C LEU A 192 -16.61 13.97 6.29
N SER A 193 -17.53 13.04 6.55
CA SER A 193 -17.26 11.94 7.48
C SER A 193 -16.35 10.90 6.81
N VAL A 194 -15.63 10.12 7.61
CA VAL A 194 -14.74 9.03 7.11
C VAL A 194 -15.47 8.12 6.12
N ARG A 195 -16.71 7.74 6.43
CA ARG A 195 -17.56 6.92 5.56
C ARG A 195 -17.83 7.60 4.22
N ARG A 196 -18.23 8.87 4.23
CA ARG A 196 -18.52 9.62 2.99
C ARG A 196 -17.27 9.86 2.16
N ALA A 197 -16.12 10.07 2.79
CA ALA A 197 -14.85 10.19 2.08
C ALA A 197 -14.45 8.87 1.40
N ALA A 198 -14.68 7.72 2.04
CA ALA A 198 -14.46 6.43 1.42
C ALA A 198 -15.39 6.18 0.21
N GLU A 199 -16.69 6.52 0.34
CA GLU A 199 -17.65 6.47 -0.77
C GLU A 199 -17.22 7.39 -1.93
N ALA A 200 -16.77 8.62 -1.60
CA ALA A 200 -16.28 9.59 -2.57
C ALA A 200 -15.07 9.09 -3.37
N LEU A 201 -14.10 8.39 -2.75
CA LEU A 201 -12.94 7.85 -3.47
C LEU A 201 -13.31 6.86 -4.58
N THR A 202 -14.44 6.19 -4.46
CA THR A 202 -14.95 5.23 -5.46
C THR A 202 -16.00 5.83 -6.40
N ALA A 203 -16.37 7.09 -6.19
CA ALA A 203 -17.41 7.73 -6.97
C ALA A 203 -16.93 8.04 -8.41
N PRO A 204 -17.81 7.95 -9.42
CA PRO A 204 -17.46 8.29 -10.80
C PRO A 204 -17.14 9.78 -11.00
N THR A 205 -17.52 10.63 -10.04
CA THR A 205 -17.21 12.07 -10.04
C THR A 205 -15.86 12.40 -9.41
N THR A 206 -15.02 11.40 -9.20
CA THR A 206 -13.70 11.53 -8.59
C THR A 206 -12.61 11.29 -9.62
N LEU A 207 -11.71 12.26 -9.76
CA LEU A 207 -10.58 12.24 -10.67
C LEU A 207 -9.28 12.03 -9.89
N SER A 208 -8.41 11.15 -10.37
CA SER A 208 -7.08 10.98 -9.78
C SER A 208 -6.18 12.19 -10.08
N ILE A 209 -5.43 12.62 -9.06
CA ILE A 209 -4.36 13.60 -9.13
C ILE A 209 -3.03 12.84 -8.96
N ASP A 210 -2.08 13.10 -9.86
CA ASP A 210 -0.72 12.52 -9.86
C ASP A 210 -0.72 10.99 -9.96
N PRO A 211 -1.05 10.42 -11.15
CA PRO A 211 -1.18 8.97 -11.32
C PRO A 211 0.15 8.21 -11.17
N ASP A 212 1.28 8.92 -11.24
CA ASP A 212 2.62 8.35 -11.06
C ASP A 212 3.02 8.25 -9.57
N ALA A 213 2.19 8.79 -8.66
CA ALA A 213 2.39 8.65 -7.23
C ALA A 213 2.18 7.20 -6.77
N SER A 214 2.80 6.85 -5.63
CA SER A 214 2.53 5.56 -4.99
C SER A 214 1.03 5.42 -4.65
N PRO A 215 0.49 4.20 -4.50
CA PRO A 215 -0.92 3.98 -4.14
C PRO A 215 -1.36 4.67 -2.84
N TYR A 216 -0.39 5.04 -2.00
CA TYR A 216 -0.58 5.74 -0.73
C TYR A 216 -0.40 7.26 -0.85
N GLY A 217 0.41 7.72 -1.80
CA GLY A 217 0.70 9.13 -2.06
C GLY A 217 -0.28 9.83 -2.99
N GLN A 218 -1.14 9.07 -3.69
CA GLN A 218 -2.11 9.56 -4.67
C GLN A 218 -3.19 10.47 -4.04
N TRP A 219 -3.49 11.58 -4.71
CA TRP A 219 -4.58 12.48 -4.36
C TRP A 219 -5.77 12.31 -5.30
N HIS A 220 -6.95 12.74 -4.86
CA HIS A 220 -8.20 12.59 -5.61
C HIS A 220 -9.02 13.88 -5.55
N LEU A 221 -9.39 14.43 -6.71
CA LEU A 221 -10.32 15.54 -6.82
C LEU A 221 -11.75 14.99 -6.86
N HIS A 222 -12.55 15.28 -5.84
CA HIS A 222 -13.95 14.86 -5.76
C HIS A 222 -14.90 16.05 -5.87
N LEU A 223 -15.85 15.95 -6.80
CA LEU A 223 -16.97 16.87 -6.96
C LEU A 223 -18.27 16.12 -6.59
N PRO A 224 -18.93 16.45 -5.47
CA PRO A 224 -20.11 15.73 -4.99
C PRO A 224 -21.34 15.99 -5.85
N GLU A 225 -21.40 17.15 -6.49
CA GLU A 225 -22.46 17.51 -7.44
C GLU A 225 -21.88 17.43 -8.86
N PRO A 226 -22.65 16.90 -9.83
CA PRO A 226 -22.24 16.92 -11.23
C PRO A 226 -22.17 18.37 -11.70
N VAL A 227 -20.94 18.91 -11.70
CA VAL A 227 -20.66 20.23 -12.27
C VAL A 227 -20.64 20.07 -13.78
N GLU A 228 -21.29 20.98 -14.50
CA GLU A 228 -21.21 21.08 -15.95
C GLU A 228 -19.84 21.67 -16.36
N ALA A 229 -18.77 20.95 -16.00
CA ALA A 229 -17.39 21.33 -16.22
C ALA A 229 -16.79 20.51 -17.37
N PRO A 230 -16.17 21.15 -18.37
CA PRO A 230 -15.38 20.46 -19.38
C PRO A 230 -14.30 19.56 -18.74
N PRO A 231 -14.20 18.28 -19.12
CA PRO A 231 -13.22 17.37 -18.51
C PRO A 231 -11.76 17.79 -18.67
N ARG A 232 -11.44 18.57 -19.72
CA ARG A 232 -10.12 19.21 -19.88
C ARG A 232 -9.83 20.22 -18.77
N MET A 233 -10.83 21.01 -18.37
CA MET A 233 -10.68 21.95 -17.26
C MET A 233 -10.41 21.20 -15.96
N LEU A 234 -11.13 20.10 -15.68
CA LEU A 234 -10.89 19.28 -14.50
C LEU A 234 -9.49 18.65 -14.48
N HIS A 235 -8.99 18.22 -15.65
CA HIS A 235 -7.60 17.76 -15.79
C HIS A 235 -6.58 18.87 -15.56
N GLU A 236 -6.78 20.07 -16.11
CA GLU A 236 -5.87 21.20 -15.85
C GLU A 236 -5.84 21.58 -14.36
N ILE A 237 -6.99 21.48 -13.66
CA ILE A 237 -7.05 21.66 -12.20
C ILE A 237 -6.29 20.55 -11.47
N ALA A 238 -6.49 19.29 -11.87
CA ALA A 238 -5.79 18.15 -11.31
C ALA A 238 -4.27 18.25 -11.54
N GLU A 239 -3.82 18.73 -12.69
CA GLU A 239 -2.40 18.92 -13.02
C GLU A 239 -1.75 19.99 -12.14
N VAL A 240 -2.42 21.13 -11.91
CA VAL A 240 -1.97 22.17 -10.97
C VAL A 240 -1.79 21.59 -9.55
N LEU A 241 -2.76 20.79 -9.09
CA LEU A 241 -2.69 20.14 -7.78
C LEU A 241 -1.60 19.05 -7.73
N ALA A 242 -1.39 18.32 -8.83
CA ALA A 242 -0.30 17.35 -8.95
C ALA A 242 1.06 18.04 -8.86
N GLN A 243 1.26 19.17 -9.53
CA GLN A 243 2.49 19.97 -9.41
C GLN A 243 2.75 20.42 -7.97
N HIS A 244 1.71 20.91 -7.28
CA HIS A 244 1.82 21.25 -5.85
C HIS A 244 2.23 20.04 -5.01
N ARG A 245 1.59 18.87 -5.24
CA ARG A 245 1.93 17.63 -4.54
C ARG A 245 3.38 17.22 -4.80
N GLN A 246 3.84 17.25 -6.04
CA GLN A 246 5.21 16.89 -6.41
C GLN A 246 6.24 17.80 -5.74
N GLU A 247 5.98 19.10 -5.62
CA GLU A 247 6.82 20.00 -4.82
C GLU A 247 6.81 19.65 -3.34
N ALA A 248 5.65 19.34 -2.76
CA ALA A 248 5.55 18.87 -1.39
C ALA A 248 6.34 17.56 -1.17
N THR A 249 6.23 16.59 -2.09
CA THR A 249 7.00 15.34 -2.06
C THR A 249 8.50 15.61 -2.12
N ARG A 250 8.96 16.59 -2.92
CA ARG A 250 10.38 16.99 -2.94
C ARG A 250 10.83 17.54 -1.58
N ARG A 251 9.99 18.33 -0.90
CA ARG A 251 10.27 18.82 0.48
C ARG A 251 10.28 17.65 1.48
N GLU A 252 9.32 16.74 1.40
CA GLU A 252 9.22 15.54 2.24
C GLU A 252 10.46 14.64 2.10
N ARG A 253 11.02 14.48 0.89
CA ARG A 253 12.27 13.74 0.68
C ARG A 253 13.44 14.32 1.48
N THR A 254 13.55 15.64 1.59
CA THR A 254 14.59 16.26 2.42
C THR A 254 14.37 16.02 3.92
N THR A 255 13.12 16.06 4.37
CA THR A 255 12.76 15.71 5.76
C THR A 255 13.05 14.24 6.06
N ARG A 256 12.77 13.35 5.08
CA ARG A 256 13.02 11.91 5.15
C ARG A 256 14.51 11.59 5.22
N ALA A 257 15.35 12.34 4.51
CA ALA A 257 16.81 12.21 4.63
C ALA A 257 17.27 12.51 6.07
N ARG A 258 16.81 13.62 6.67
CA ARG A 258 17.12 13.96 8.07
C ARG A 258 16.59 12.93 9.07
N ALA A 259 15.38 12.41 8.83
CA ALA A 259 14.80 11.35 9.64
C ALA A 259 15.62 10.06 9.56
N SER A 260 16.13 9.72 8.37
CA SER A 260 17.02 8.56 8.17
C SER A 260 18.35 8.74 8.90
N ASP A 261 18.92 9.95 8.92
CA ASP A 261 20.11 10.27 9.71
C ASP A 261 19.86 10.10 11.23
N LEU A 262 18.70 10.57 11.71
CA LEU A 262 18.28 10.37 13.11
C LEU A 262 18.14 8.89 13.45
N LEU A 263 17.48 8.11 12.59
CA LEU A 263 17.29 6.67 12.77
C LEU A 263 18.64 5.92 12.76
N ALA A 264 19.57 6.32 11.89
CA ALA A 264 20.93 5.77 11.86
C ALA A 264 21.67 6.02 13.18
N LEU A 265 21.56 7.22 13.76
CA LEU A 265 22.12 7.53 15.08
C LEU A 265 21.54 6.63 16.18
N MET A 266 20.24 6.33 16.13
CA MET A 266 19.56 5.45 17.09
C MET A 266 20.05 3.99 17.00
N ASP A 267 20.42 3.52 15.82
CA ASP A 267 20.83 2.13 15.58
C ASP A 267 22.28 1.86 15.99
N THR A 268 23.15 2.88 15.93
CA THR A 268 24.55 2.76 16.34
C THR A 268 24.74 2.42 17.84
N PRO A 269 25.82 1.68 18.21
CA PRO A 269 26.15 1.41 19.61
C PRO A 269 26.52 2.71 20.36
N SER A 270 25.86 2.97 21.49
CA SER A 270 25.92 4.26 22.20
C SER A 270 27.29 4.58 22.79
N GLY A 271 27.87 5.71 22.40
CA GLY A 271 28.97 6.39 23.11
C GLY A 271 28.46 7.55 23.98
N PRO A 272 29.32 8.17 24.81
CA PRO A 272 28.92 9.23 25.76
C PRO A 272 28.36 10.50 25.09
N ALA A 273 28.67 10.76 23.81
CA ALA A 273 28.14 11.89 23.04
C ALA A 273 26.81 11.61 22.32
N ALA A 274 26.34 10.35 22.29
CA ALA A 274 25.15 9.93 21.54
C ALA A 274 23.86 10.66 21.97
N PRO A 275 23.59 10.92 23.27
CA PRO A 275 22.33 11.56 23.67
C PRO A 275 22.18 13.00 23.16
N ALA A 276 23.26 13.77 23.09
CA ALA A 276 23.24 15.14 22.59
C ALA A 276 23.00 15.19 21.08
N ALA A 277 23.67 14.31 20.32
CA ALA A 277 23.47 14.20 18.88
C ALA A 277 22.04 13.79 18.52
N ILE A 278 21.44 12.84 19.25
CA ILE A 278 20.04 12.44 19.08
C ILE A 278 19.11 13.64 19.31
N ARG A 279 19.33 14.43 20.37
CA ARG A 279 18.49 15.62 20.64
C ARG A 279 18.57 16.66 19.53
N THR A 280 19.76 16.95 19.02
CA THR A 280 19.94 17.85 17.87
C THR A 280 19.24 17.32 16.62
N ALA A 281 19.32 16.01 16.36
CA ALA A 281 18.64 15.38 15.24
C ALA A 281 17.10 15.38 15.39
N LEU A 282 16.57 15.22 16.62
CA LEU A 282 15.14 15.37 16.92
C LEU A 282 14.64 16.78 16.57
N GLN A 283 15.35 17.82 17.02
CA GLN A 283 15.05 19.21 16.71
C GLN A 283 15.09 19.47 15.19
N ALA A 284 16.09 18.93 14.48
CA ALA A 284 16.21 19.07 13.02
C ALA A 284 15.06 18.41 12.24
N CYS A 285 14.39 17.42 12.85
CA CYS A 285 13.18 16.76 12.36
C CYS A 285 11.88 17.42 12.86
N GLY A 286 11.95 18.48 13.66
CA GLY A 286 10.78 19.17 14.22
C GLY A 286 10.05 18.37 15.32
N LEU A 287 10.73 17.39 15.93
CA LEU A 287 10.22 16.60 17.04
C LEU A 287 10.55 17.26 18.39
N PRO A 288 9.72 17.07 19.43
CA PRO A 288 9.98 17.61 20.76
C PRO A 288 11.28 17.05 21.35
N GLU A 289 11.94 17.80 22.23
CA GLU A 289 13.18 17.38 22.91
C GLU A 289 12.94 16.36 24.02
N GLU A 290 11.73 16.32 24.56
CA GLU A 290 11.28 15.38 25.57
C GLU A 290 10.03 14.64 25.07
N GLY A 291 9.88 13.39 25.53
CA GLY A 291 8.81 12.51 25.07
C GLY A 291 7.42 12.86 25.64
N PRO A 292 6.43 11.98 25.42
CA PRO A 292 6.60 10.59 24.99
C PRO A 292 6.87 10.44 23.49
N TYR A 293 7.73 9.46 23.17
CA TYR A 293 8.03 9.02 21.82
C TYR A 293 7.56 7.60 21.56
N THR A 294 6.99 7.35 20.39
CA THR A 294 6.62 6.00 19.93
C THR A 294 7.31 5.71 18.61
N VAL A 295 7.90 4.52 18.48
CA VAL A 295 8.52 4.05 17.23
C VAL A 295 7.59 3.07 16.53
N ILE A 296 7.39 3.25 15.24
CA ILE A 296 6.68 2.31 14.38
C ILE A 296 7.60 1.89 13.24
N THR A 297 7.65 0.60 12.95
CA THR A 297 8.38 0.05 11.79
C THR A 297 7.43 -0.75 10.93
N VAL A 298 7.48 -0.54 9.63
CA VAL A 298 6.55 -1.10 8.65
C VAL A 298 7.33 -1.78 7.54
N LYS A 299 6.82 -2.92 7.08
CA LYS A 299 7.32 -3.68 5.94
C LYS A 299 6.23 -3.80 4.89
N GLY A 300 6.51 -3.30 3.69
CA GLY A 300 5.72 -3.49 2.49
C GLY A 300 6.47 -4.31 1.43
N PRO A 301 6.07 -4.19 0.15
CA PRO A 301 6.73 -4.86 -0.97
C PRO A 301 8.21 -4.42 -1.08
N ALA A 302 9.10 -5.36 -1.41
CA ALA A 302 10.53 -5.07 -1.56
C ALA A 302 10.84 -4.16 -2.76
N ASP A 303 10.05 -4.28 -3.84
CA ASP A 303 10.24 -3.58 -5.11
C ASP A 303 9.47 -2.25 -5.20
N ASP A 304 8.82 -1.83 -4.11
CA ASP A 304 7.95 -0.64 -4.06
C ASP A 304 8.44 0.39 -3.03
N ASP A 305 8.80 1.58 -3.51
CA ASP A 305 9.13 2.76 -2.71
C ASP A 305 7.89 3.37 -2.01
N GLY A 306 6.71 2.77 -2.14
CA GLY A 306 5.47 3.21 -1.52
C GLY A 306 5.37 2.98 -0.01
N THR A 307 6.22 2.16 0.62
CA THR A 307 6.12 1.86 2.07
C THR A 307 6.30 3.10 2.96
N PRO A 308 7.32 3.97 2.74
CA PRO A 308 7.42 5.26 3.43
C PRO A 308 6.19 6.16 3.25
N ASP A 309 5.56 6.14 2.08
CA ASP A 309 4.37 6.94 1.80
C ASP A 309 3.14 6.37 2.52
N ALA A 310 2.99 5.05 2.59
CA ALA A 310 1.97 4.38 3.39
C ALA A 310 2.07 4.77 4.87
N LEU A 311 3.29 4.74 5.41
CA LEU A 311 3.55 5.12 6.79
C LEU A 311 3.30 6.62 7.00
N THR A 312 3.75 7.48 6.08
CA THR A 312 3.50 8.94 6.15
C THR A 312 2.00 9.24 6.16
N GLU A 313 1.24 8.60 5.27
CA GLU A 313 -0.21 8.78 5.19
C GLU A 313 -0.92 8.27 6.45
N ALA A 314 -0.49 7.15 7.04
CA ALA A 314 -1.02 6.66 8.31
C ALA A 314 -0.83 7.69 9.45
N LEU A 315 0.36 8.29 9.52
CA LEU A 315 0.73 9.21 10.58
C LEU A 315 0.04 10.57 10.46
N HIS A 316 -0.35 10.99 9.25
CA HIS A 316 -1.14 12.21 9.07
C HIS A 316 -2.54 12.17 9.71
N HIS A 317 -3.04 10.98 10.09
CA HIS A 317 -4.27 10.85 10.88
C HIS A 317 -4.07 11.07 12.38
N LEU A 318 -2.83 11.12 12.86
CA LEU A 318 -2.52 11.41 14.26
C LEU A 318 -2.50 12.91 14.48
N THR A 319 -3.57 13.46 15.08
CA THR A 319 -3.64 14.87 15.45
C THR A 319 -2.79 15.15 16.70
N GLY A 320 -2.13 16.31 16.76
CA GLY A 320 -1.32 16.73 17.92
C GLY A 320 0.05 16.04 18.06
N HIS A 321 0.47 15.26 17.05
CA HIS A 321 1.75 14.54 17.06
C HIS A 321 2.66 15.07 15.96
N GLY A 322 3.93 15.30 16.30
CA GLY A 322 4.99 15.44 15.30
C GLY A 322 5.51 14.06 14.92
N PHE A 323 5.92 13.86 13.68
CA PHE A 323 6.50 12.60 13.26
C PHE A 323 7.64 12.79 12.26
N ALA A 324 8.56 11.83 12.22
CA ALA A 324 9.65 11.77 11.26
C ALA A 324 9.70 10.35 10.68
N VAL A 325 9.54 10.23 9.36
CA VAL A 325 9.59 8.96 8.62
C VAL A 325 10.91 8.86 7.88
N GLY A 326 11.61 7.75 7.99
CA GLY A 326 12.88 7.49 7.30
C GLY A 326 13.11 5.99 7.10
N THR A 327 14.29 5.66 6.56
CA THR A 327 14.74 4.28 6.39
C THR A 327 16.03 4.07 7.20
N LEU A 328 16.13 2.90 7.85
CA LEU A 328 17.33 2.55 8.60
C LEU A 328 18.43 2.03 7.65
N PRO A 329 19.70 2.25 7.96
CA PRO A 329 20.80 1.63 7.20
C PRO A 329 20.76 0.09 7.21
N THR A 330 20.25 -0.51 8.30
CA THR A 330 20.09 -1.96 8.45
C THR A 330 18.71 -2.47 8.04
N ALA A 331 17.88 -1.63 7.44
CA ALA A 331 16.53 -1.99 7.02
C ALA A 331 16.60 -3.04 5.90
N GLU A 332 15.67 -4.00 5.92
CA GLU A 332 15.45 -4.86 4.75
C GLU A 332 14.76 -4.05 3.62
N PRO A 333 14.91 -4.40 2.33
CA PRO A 333 14.24 -3.71 1.23
C PRO A 333 12.71 -3.63 1.42
N GLY A 334 12.12 -2.44 1.30
CA GLY A 334 10.68 -2.22 1.58
C GLY A 334 10.33 -2.04 3.06
N GLU A 335 11.31 -1.81 3.94
CA GLU A 335 11.09 -1.44 5.35
C GLU A 335 11.22 0.08 5.55
N ALA A 336 10.29 0.66 6.29
CA ALA A 336 10.29 2.07 6.68
C ALA A 336 10.01 2.21 8.18
N THR A 337 10.65 3.19 8.82
CA THR A 337 10.50 3.43 10.25
C THR A 337 10.08 4.87 10.48
N ALA A 338 9.22 5.10 11.46
CA ALA A 338 8.88 6.43 11.90
C ALA A 338 9.01 6.58 13.41
N LEU A 339 9.40 7.79 13.80
CA LEU A 339 9.39 8.26 15.17
C LEU A 339 8.27 9.27 15.35
N ILE A 340 7.42 9.05 16.34
CA ILE A 340 6.27 9.89 16.67
C ILE A 340 6.56 10.55 18.02
N GLY A 341 6.47 11.87 18.10
CA GLY A 341 6.58 12.63 19.36
C GLY A 341 5.28 13.37 19.64
N SER A 342 4.73 13.21 20.84
CA SER A 342 3.55 13.98 21.27
C SER A 342 3.96 15.42 21.57
N ARG A 343 3.26 16.40 21.00
CA ARG A 343 3.50 17.80 21.34
C ARG A 343 2.77 18.11 22.64
N THR A 344 3.49 18.47 23.71
CA THR A 344 2.87 19.08 24.89
C THR A 344 2.41 20.49 24.50
N GLU A 345 1.18 20.89 24.83
CA GLU A 345 0.57 22.19 24.49
C GLU A 345 1.21 23.40 25.22
N ALA A 346 2.54 23.51 25.24
CA ALA A 346 3.26 24.55 25.98
C ALA A 346 3.99 25.59 25.11
N ASP A 347 3.83 25.58 23.78
CA ASP A 347 4.55 26.50 22.87
C ASP A 347 3.62 27.13 21.82
N GLY A 348 2.60 27.84 22.31
CA GLY A 348 1.65 28.61 21.50
C GLY A 348 1.52 30.06 21.99
N ASP A 349 2.41 30.93 21.50
CA ASP A 349 2.29 32.40 21.48
C ASP A 349 2.89 32.84 20.12
N THR A 350 2.30 33.59 19.20
CA THR A 350 1.24 34.62 19.15
C THR A 350 0.63 34.60 17.73
N GLY A 351 -0.67 34.93 17.59
CA GLY A 351 -1.24 35.37 16.30
C GLY A 351 -2.75 35.14 16.12
N THR A 352 -3.56 36.02 16.72
CA THR A 352 -4.91 36.51 16.32
C THR A 352 -5.74 35.66 15.33
N ASP A 353 -7.00 35.27 15.61
CA ASP A 353 -8.13 36.16 15.89
C ASP A 353 -9.33 35.44 16.59
N LYS A 354 -10.19 36.23 17.23
CA LYS A 354 -11.25 35.89 18.20
C LYS A 354 -12.54 35.33 17.59
N GLY A 355 -13.24 34.49 18.38
CA GLY A 355 -14.63 34.10 18.14
C GLY A 355 -15.33 33.32 19.27
N SER A 356 -15.44 33.93 20.46
CA SER A 356 -16.43 33.71 21.56
C SER A 356 -17.35 32.47 21.56
N GLY A 357 -17.32 31.71 22.67
CA GLY A 357 -18.44 30.88 23.14
C GLY A 357 -18.18 30.20 24.49
N ALA A 358 -18.66 30.80 25.58
CA ALA A 358 -18.42 30.38 26.96
C ALA A 358 -19.14 29.07 27.37
N GLY A 359 -18.45 28.23 28.14
CA GLY A 359 -19.02 27.09 28.84
C GLY A 359 -18.10 26.63 29.98
N ARG A 360 -18.37 27.08 31.21
CA ARG A 360 -17.70 26.63 32.44
C ARG A 360 -18.05 25.18 32.73
N GLY A 361 -17.03 24.34 32.92
CA GLY A 361 -17.15 23.00 33.51
C GLY A 361 -15.89 22.68 34.30
N THR A 362 -15.97 22.80 35.62
CA THR A 362 -14.94 22.37 36.57
C THR A 362 -14.95 20.85 36.68
N GLY A 363 -13.85 20.20 36.30
CA GLY A 363 -13.60 18.78 36.55
C GLY A 363 -12.12 18.60 36.84
N THR A 364 -11.79 18.27 38.08
CA THR A 364 -10.44 17.93 38.55
C THR A 364 -9.94 16.68 37.83
N ASP A 365 -8.89 16.85 37.02
CA ASP A 365 -8.27 15.79 36.26
C ASP A 365 -6.99 15.33 36.96
N THR A 366 -7.01 14.12 37.51
CA THR A 366 -5.83 13.35 37.89
C THR A 366 -5.79 12.14 36.99
N GLY A 367 -5.11 12.26 35.85
CA GLY A 367 -5.04 11.25 34.80
C GLY A 367 -3.71 11.27 34.04
N SER A 368 -2.59 11.11 34.74
CA SER A 368 -1.28 10.84 34.13
C SER A 368 -1.30 9.40 33.57
N GLY A 369 -1.45 9.24 32.24
CA GLY A 369 -1.31 7.93 31.58
C GLY A 369 -1.90 7.75 30.17
N ALA A 370 -2.60 8.74 29.59
CA ALA A 370 -3.51 8.48 28.46
C ALA A 370 -2.94 8.63 27.02
N GLY A 371 -1.65 8.92 26.83
CA GLY A 371 -1.11 9.22 25.48
C GLY A 371 -0.75 8.01 24.60
N GLY A 372 -0.34 6.89 25.20
CA GLY A 372 0.14 5.70 24.47
C GLY A 372 -0.97 4.86 23.84
N ASP A 373 -2.10 4.74 24.54
CA ASP A 373 -3.22 3.87 24.16
C ASP A 373 -3.97 4.38 22.90
N THR A 374 -3.83 5.67 22.59
CA THR A 374 -4.51 6.30 21.45
C THR A 374 -3.80 6.06 20.12
N ILE A 375 -2.45 6.07 20.08
CA ILE A 375 -1.70 5.94 18.83
C ILE A 375 -1.89 4.55 18.22
N ALA A 376 -1.64 3.50 19.00
CA ALA A 376 -1.76 2.12 18.53
C ALA A 376 -3.20 1.81 18.07
N THR A 377 -4.21 2.25 18.83
CA THR A 377 -5.62 2.05 18.50
C THR A 377 -6.00 2.76 17.19
N THR A 378 -5.62 4.03 17.02
CA THR A 378 -5.92 4.79 15.79
C THR A 378 -5.26 4.15 14.57
N LEU A 379 -3.98 3.79 14.66
CA LEU A 379 -3.26 3.18 13.54
C LEU A 379 -3.82 1.80 13.18
N LYS A 380 -4.21 0.99 14.17
CA LYS A 380 -4.86 -0.31 13.93
C LYS A 380 -6.19 -0.17 13.21
N ASN A 381 -7.00 0.82 13.58
CA ASN A 381 -8.28 1.08 12.92
C ASN A 381 -8.10 1.52 11.45
N LEU A 382 -7.00 2.20 11.13
CA LEU A 382 -6.67 2.64 9.77
C LEU A 382 -5.98 1.56 8.92
N TRP A 383 -5.35 0.57 9.55
CA TRP A 383 -4.54 -0.44 8.87
C TRP A 383 -5.28 -1.18 7.74
N PRO A 384 -6.55 -1.62 7.92
CA PRO A 384 -7.31 -2.24 6.84
C PRO A 384 -7.55 -1.32 5.64
N THR A 385 -7.70 -0.01 5.88
CA THR A 385 -7.88 0.99 4.82
C THR A 385 -6.60 1.21 4.01
N LEU A 386 -5.44 1.16 4.67
CA LEU A 386 -4.14 1.17 3.98
C LEU A 386 -3.94 -0.11 3.18
N GLN A 387 -4.23 -1.28 3.76
CA GLN A 387 -4.10 -2.54 3.03
C GLN A 387 -4.97 -2.57 1.77
N SER A 388 -6.19 -2.00 1.81
CA SER A 388 -7.08 -2.03 0.63
C SER A 388 -6.56 -1.18 -0.54
N ARG A 389 -5.58 -0.30 -0.34
CA ARG A 389 -4.93 0.45 -1.43
C ARG A 389 -3.99 -0.40 -2.27
N ASN A 390 -3.39 -1.43 -1.68
CA ASN A 390 -2.53 -2.38 -2.38
C ASN A 390 -2.82 -3.80 -1.90
N ALA A 391 -3.91 -4.39 -2.41
CA ALA A 391 -4.40 -5.70 -1.97
C ALA A 391 -3.45 -6.85 -2.32
N ASN A 392 -2.53 -6.65 -3.26
CA ASN A 392 -1.64 -7.69 -3.77
C ASN A 392 -0.49 -8.04 -2.82
N VAL A 393 -0.12 -7.12 -1.91
CA VAL A 393 0.99 -7.33 -0.98
C VAL A 393 0.58 -6.91 0.43
N PRO A 394 0.83 -7.74 1.46
CA PRO A 394 0.47 -7.41 2.83
C PRO A 394 1.41 -6.35 3.42
N LEU A 395 0.82 -5.29 3.96
CA LEU A 395 1.52 -4.29 4.76
C LEU A 395 1.58 -4.74 6.23
N HIS A 396 2.78 -5.02 6.74
CA HIS A 396 2.98 -5.43 8.13
C HIS A 396 3.64 -4.33 8.94
N GLY A 397 3.28 -4.18 10.21
CA GLY A 397 3.79 -3.12 11.09
C GLY A 397 4.00 -3.58 12.52
N GLY A 398 4.97 -2.97 13.19
CA GLY A 398 5.27 -3.15 14.61
C GLY A 398 5.36 -1.82 15.35
N ILE A 399 4.75 -1.73 16.53
CA ILE A 399 4.71 -0.52 17.37
C ILE A 399 5.45 -0.78 18.68
N SER A 400 6.28 0.16 19.12
CA SER A 400 6.95 0.14 20.42
C SER A 400 6.05 0.63 21.56
N THR A 401 6.47 0.38 22.80
CA THR A 401 5.96 1.15 23.94
C THR A 401 6.37 2.62 23.83
N PRO A 402 5.59 3.56 24.38
CA PRO A 402 6.01 4.95 24.49
C PRO A 402 7.21 5.08 25.43
N VAL A 403 8.23 5.84 25.02
CA VAL A 403 9.41 6.15 25.83
C VAL A 403 9.51 7.64 26.10
N THR A 404 9.81 8.03 27.34
CA THR A 404 9.86 9.44 27.75
C THR A 404 11.21 10.11 27.47
N THR A 405 12.27 9.32 27.34
CA THR A 405 13.64 9.83 27.22
C THR A 405 14.30 9.40 25.90
N PRO A 406 15.06 10.28 25.23
CA PRO A 406 15.75 9.96 23.98
C PRO A 406 16.72 8.77 24.08
N GLN A 407 17.28 8.51 25.26
CA GLN A 407 18.21 7.39 25.50
C GLN A 407 17.53 6.02 25.32
N ASN A 408 16.21 5.95 25.52
CA ASN A 408 15.44 4.71 25.40
C ASN A 408 14.93 4.45 23.95
N LEU A 409 15.19 5.37 23.01
CA LEU A 409 14.74 5.24 21.62
C LEU A 409 15.31 4.01 20.91
N LYS A 410 16.53 3.59 21.24
CA LYS A 410 17.10 2.35 20.71
C LYS A 410 16.32 1.10 21.18
N GLY A 411 15.92 1.10 22.46
CA GLY A 411 15.06 0.06 23.02
C GLY A 411 13.69 0.04 22.34
N ALA A 412 13.08 1.22 22.16
CA ALA A 412 11.81 1.36 21.43
C ALA A 412 11.91 0.85 19.98
N LEU A 413 12.98 1.20 19.26
CA LEU A 413 13.22 0.68 17.92
C LEU A 413 13.33 -0.86 17.89
N THR A 414 14.06 -1.42 18.85
CA THR A 414 14.18 -2.89 19.00
C THR A 414 12.81 -3.53 19.22
N GLN A 415 11.98 -2.94 20.09
CA GLN A 415 10.61 -3.39 20.34
C GLN A 415 9.74 -3.33 19.08
N ALA A 416 9.78 -2.22 18.32
CA ALA A 416 9.00 -2.05 17.09
C ALA A 416 9.39 -3.08 16.02
N ARG A 417 10.70 -3.31 15.81
CA ARG A 417 11.19 -4.35 14.88
C ARG A 417 10.77 -5.75 15.33
N TYR A 418 10.86 -6.03 16.63
CA TYR A 418 10.42 -7.31 17.19
C TYR A 418 8.91 -7.54 16.95
N ALA A 419 8.09 -6.51 17.18
CA ALA A 419 6.66 -6.55 16.92
C ALA A 419 6.32 -6.73 15.43
N LEU A 420 7.09 -6.11 14.54
CA LEU A 420 6.98 -6.33 13.09
C LEU A 420 7.31 -7.78 12.71
N THR A 421 8.36 -8.37 13.28
CA THR A 421 8.69 -9.80 13.06
C THR A 421 7.56 -10.72 13.53
N ALA A 422 6.94 -10.41 14.67
CA ALA A 422 5.76 -11.12 15.17
C ALA A 422 4.58 -11.00 14.21
N ALA A 423 4.26 -9.78 13.74
CA ALA A 423 3.17 -9.54 12.78
C ALA A 423 3.34 -10.37 11.49
N ARG A 424 4.57 -10.46 10.97
CA ARG A 424 4.91 -11.21 9.74
C ARG A 424 4.84 -12.73 9.90
N SER A 425 5.08 -13.25 11.10
CA SER A 425 5.22 -14.70 11.33
C SER A 425 3.94 -15.39 11.79
N GLN A 426 2.96 -14.63 12.30
CA GLN A 426 1.67 -15.20 12.66
C GLN A 426 0.93 -15.65 11.40
N LYS A 427 0.82 -16.97 11.21
CA LYS A 427 -0.09 -17.55 10.22
C LYS A 427 -1.52 -17.07 10.51
N ALA A 428 -2.33 -16.86 9.47
CA ALA A 428 -3.76 -16.71 9.65
C ALA A 428 -4.29 -18.00 10.30
N SER A 429 -4.60 -17.94 11.59
CA SER A 429 -5.23 -19.03 12.33
C SER A 429 -6.68 -19.16 11.88
N GLY A 430 -6.89 -19.64 10.66
CA GLY A 430 -8.18 -19.84 10.01
C GLY A 430 -8.03 -20.89 8.92
N VAL A 431 -8.85 -21.94 8.99
CA VAL A 431 -8.90 -22.98 7.97
C VAL A 431 -9.54 -22.40 6.71
N GLY A 432 -8.74 -22.18 5.67
CA GLY A 432 -9.21 -21.81 4.33
C GLY A 432 -9.02 -20.34 3.97
N GLU A 433 -7.76 -19.94 3.73
CA GLU A 433 -7.30 -19.01 2.67
C GLU A 433 -5.85 -18.58 3.02
N SER A 434 -4.88 -19.03 2.23
CA SER A 434 -3.44 -18.72 2.39
C SER A 434 -3.09 -17.29 1.94
N THR A 435 -3.94 -16.31 2.23
CA THR A 435 -3.65 -14.90 1.95
C THR A 435 -3.04 -14.30 3.22
N SER A 436 -1.75 -13.97 3.19
CA SER A 436 -1.12 -13.21 4.28
C SER A 436 -1.91 -11.92 4.47
N THR A 437 -2.59 -11.77 5.61
CA THR A 437 -3.32 -10.55 5.94
C THR A 437 -2.35 -9.51 6.47
N ALA A 438 -2.52 -8.25 6.08
CA ALA A 438 -1.81 -7.12 6.67
C ALA A 438 -2.04 -7.08 8.18
N ARG A 439 -0.98 -6.86 8.97
CA ARG A 439 -1.09 -6.80 10.44
C ARG A 439 -0.27 -5.68 11.02
N LEU A 440 -0.83 -5.03 12.02
CA LEU A 440 -0.14 -4.07 12.87
C LEU A 440 -0.17 -4.59 14.30
N THR A 441 1.01 -4.84 14.88
CA THR A 441 1.15 -5.42 16.22
C THR A 441 1.92 -4.48 17.12
N ALA A 442 1.38 -4.19 18.30
CA ALA A 442 2.09 -3.47 19.35
C ALA A 442 2.87 -4.46 20.22
N ILE A 443 4.04 -4.05 20.71
CA ILE A 443 4.88 -4.90 21.56
C ILE A 443 4.15 -5.34 22.85
N GLU A 444 3.22 -4.54 23.34
CA GLU A 444 2.38 -4.81 24.51
C GLU A 444 1.44 -6.01 24.30
N GLU A 445 1.16 -6.39 23.06
CA GLU A 445 0.35 -7.58 22.75
C GLU A 445 1.16 -8.88 22.82
N LEU A 446 2.49 -8.80 22.77
CA LEU A 446 3.39 -9.95 22.73
C LEU A 446 3.61 -10.51 24.15
N THR A 447 2.54 -11.04 24.72
CA THR A 447 2.46 -11.52 26.10
C THR A 447 2.65 -13.04 26.24
N THR A 448 2.82 -13.77 25.13
CA THR A 448 2.92 -15.24 25.10
C THR A 448 4.35 -15.70 24.82
N LEU A 449 4.68 -16.93 25.26
CA LEU A 449 5.96 -17.56 24.93
C LEU A 449 6.16 -17.72 23.42
N GLU A 450 5.10 -18.07 22.69
CA GLU A 450 5.15 -18.19 21.24
C GLU A 450 5.54 -16.85 20.58
N ALA A 451 4.92 -15.74 21.01
CA ALA A 451 5.26 -14.40 20.56
C ALA A 451 6.70 -13.99 20.89
N LEU A 452 7.23 -14.43 22.04
CA LEU A 452 8.62 -14.20 22.45
C LEU A 452 9.64 -15.08 21.69
N LEU A 453 9.22 -16.22 21.15
CA LEU A 453 10.09 -17.03 20.31
C LEU A 453 10.17 -16.49 18.89
N THR A 454 9.17 -15.74 18.42
CA THR A 454 9.11 -15.30 17.01
C THR A 454 10.30 -14.46 16.56
N GLY A 455 10.82 -13.58 17.40
CA GLY A 455 11.99 -12.75 17.07
C GLY A 455 13.34 -13.40 17.40
N VAL A 456 13.35 -14.63 17.91
CA VAL A 456 14.56 -15.45 17.95
C VAL A 456 14.83 -15.96 16.52
N PRO A 457 16.03 -15.80 15.94
CA PRO A 457 16.32 -16.27 14.58
C PRO A 457 15.98 -17.76 14.37
N ALA A 458 15.50 -18.11 13.17
CA ALA A 458 15.04 -19.47 12.87
C ALA A 458 16.10 -20.53 13.19
N ASP A 459 17.36 -20.30 12.81
CA ASP A 459 18.47 -21.23 13.07
C ASP A 459 18.70 -21.44 14.58
N VAL A 460 18.54 -20.38 15.38
CA VAL A 460 18.67 -20.46 16.84
C VAL A 460 17.49 -21.23 17.44
N ARG A 461 16.26 -21.02 16.95
CA ARG A 461 15.10 -21.80 17.37
C ARG A 461 15.27 -23.28 17.01
N THR A 462 15.68 -23.58 15.78
CA THR A 462 15.94 -24.94 15.32
C THR A 462 17.02 -25.61 16.16
N ALA A 463 18.14 -24.93 16.42
CA ALA A 463 19.19 -25.45 17.30
C ALA A 463 18.67 -25.70 18.71
N PHE A 464 17.91 -24.77 19.30
CA PHE A 464 17.30 -24.95 20.61
C PHE A 464 16.35 -26.16 20.63
N GLY A 465 15.47 -26.29 19.64
CA GLY A 465 14.54 -27.41 19.50
C GLY A 465 15.25 -28.75 19.43
N ILE A 466 16.29 -28.86 18.60
CA ILE A 466 17.12 -30.06 18.46
C ILE A 466 17.80 -30.41 19.80
N HIS A 467 18.44 -29.45 20.46
CA HIS A 467 19.16 -29.70 21.70
C HIS A 467 18.23 -29.99 22.88
N ALA A 468 17.06 -29.35 22.96
CA ALA A 468 16.13 -29.51 24.06
C ALA A 468 15.30 -30.81 23.97
N LEU A 469 14.98 -31.27 22.76
CA LEU A 469 14.26 -32.55 22.52
C LEU A 469 15.21 -33.75 22.37
N GLY A 470 16.49 -33.50 22.08
CA GLY A 470 17.49 -34.55 21.94
C GLY A 470 17.09 -35.54 20.82
N PRO A 471 17.11 -36.87 21.07
CA PRO A 471 16.71 -37.88 20.09
C PRO A 471 15.29 -37.70 19.55
N LEU A 472 14.39 -37.08 20.31
CA LEU A 472 13.00 -36.86 19.88
C LEU A 472 12.88 -35.82 18.76
N ALA A 473 13.91 -35.02 18.47
CA ALA A 473 13.88 -34.07 17.36
C ALA A 473 13.89 -34.75 15.97
N ASP A 474 14.23 -36.03 15.89
CA ASP A 474 14.19 -36.80 14.64
C ASP A 474 12.76 -37.16 14.23
N ASP A 475 12.22 -36.36 13.31
CA ASP A 475 10.86 -36.52 12.77
C ASP A 475 10.70 -37.75 11.86
N THR A 476 11.78 -38.40 11.43
CA THR A 476 11.67 -39.58 10.55
C THR A 476 11.17 -40.81 11.30
N ASN A 477 11.41 -40.89 12.61
CA ASN A 477 11.05 -42.02 13.46
C ASN A 477 9.57 -41.97 13.88
N PRO A 478 8.71 -42.92 13.45
CA PRO A 478 7.29 -42.93 13.83
C PRO A 478 7.05 -43.03 15.34
N SER A 479 7.94 -43.71 16.07
CA SER A 479 7.85 -43.81 17.53
C SER A 479 8.09 -42.46 18.20
N HIS A 480 9.04 -41.66 17.71
CA HIS A 480 9.31 -40.32 18.24
C HIS A 480 8.15 -39.37 17.99
N ARG A 481 7.55 -39.39 16.77
CA ARG A 481 6.37 -38.58 16.46
C ARG A 481 5.21 -38.85 17.43
N MET A 482 4.93 -40.12 17.72
CA MET A 482 3.91 -40.53 18.70
C MET A 482 4.22 -40.04 20.12
N LEU A 483 5.50 -40.05 20.53
CA LEU A 483 5.93 -39.54 21.82
C LEU A 483 5.80 -38.01 21.91
N LEU A 484 6.14 -37.28 20.84
CA LEU A 484 5.96 -35.83 20.74
C LEU A 484 4.48 -35.43 20.79
N GLU A 485 3.60 -36.15 20.09
CA GLU A 485 2.14 -35.96 20.17
C GLU A 485 1.65 -36.16 21.61
N THR A 486 2.12 -37.22 22.27
CA THR A 486 1.76 -37.49 23.67
C THR A 486 2.26 -36.37 24.60
N LEU A 487 3.48 -35.86 24.36
CA LEU A 487 4.06 -34.76 25.12
C LEU A 487 3.27 -33.45 24.93
N ASP A 488 2.91 -33.10 23.70
CA ASP A 488 2.17 -31.86 23.43
C ASP A 488 0.78 -31.88 24.08
N VAL A 489 0.04 -33.00 23.95
CA VAL A 489 -1.26 -33.18 24.61
C VAL A 489 -1.12 -33.20 26.14
N PHE A 490 -0.06 -33.82 26.67
CA PHE A 490 0.22 -33.81 28.10
C PHE A 490 0.46 -32.40 28.65
N LEU A 491 1.26 -31.59 27.95
CA LEU A 491 1.51 -30.20 28.32
C LEU A 491 0.26 -29.32 28.17
N ALA A 492 -0.54 -29.53 27.11
CA ALA A 492 -1.82 -28.83 26.91
C ALA A 492 -2.83 -29.10 28.04
N HIS A 493 -2.78 -30.28 28.66
CA HIS A 493 -3.58 -30.63 29.83
C HIS A 493 -2.87 -30.37 31.18
N ASN A 494 -1.88 -29.47 31.21
CA ASN A 494 -1.14 -29.07 32.42
C ASN A 494 -0.45 -30.25 33.14
N GLY A 495 -0.03 -31.27 32.39
CA GLY A 495 0.63 -32.47 32.92
C GLY A 495 -0.31 -33.49 33.58
N SER A 496 -1.61 -33.48 33.22
CA SER A 496 -2.57 -34.42 33.80
C SER A 496 -2.61 -35.75 33.05
N TRP A 497 -2.22 -36.82 33.73
CA TRP A 497 -2.25 -38.18 33.19
C TRP A 497 -3.64 -38.62 32.70
N ALA A 498 -4.67 -38.44 33.53
CA ALA A 498 -6.03 -38.88 33.23
C ALA A 498 -6.63 -38.11 32.03
N ARG A 499 -6.51 -36.78 32.01
CA ARG A 499 -7.03 -35.95 30.91
C ARG A 499 -6.29 -36.20 29.60
N THR A 500 -4.98 -36.45 29.66
CA THR A 500 -4.18 -36.81 28.48
C THR A 500 -4.59 -38.18 27.92
N ALA A 501 -4.83 -39.15 28.81
CA ALA A 501 -5.27 -40.49 28.43
C ALA A 501 -6.64 -40.47 27.75
N GLU A 502 -7.57 -39.68 28.30
CA GLU A 502 -8.89 -39.44 27.71
C GLU A 502 -8.79 -38.77 26.33
N ALA A 503 -8.03 -37.67 26.22
CA ALA A 503 -7.86 -36.91 24.98
C ALA A 503 -7.21 -37.74 23.85
N LEU A 504 -6.29 -38.65 24.19
CA LEU A 504 -5.63 -39.53 23.21
C LEU A 504 -6.36 -40.87 23.01
N HIS A 505 -7.46 -41.13 23.72
CA HIS A 505 -8.14 -42.43 23.77
C HIS A 505 -7.20 -43.60 24.13
N LEU A 506 -6.31 -43.37 25.10
CA LEU A 506 -5.35 -44.35 25.61
C LEU A 506 -5.67 -44.71 27.06
N HIS A 507 -5.16 -45.86 27.50
CA HIS A 507 -5.15 -46.18 28.93
C HIS A 507 -4.12 -45.30 29.66
N VAL A 508 -4.41 -44.87 30.90
CA VAL A 508 -3.53 -43.97 31.68
C VAL A 508 -2.11 -44.50 31.85
N ASN A 509 -1.96 -45.83 32.05
CA ASN A 509 -0.65 -46.50 32.13
C ASN A 509 0.19 -46.32 30.85
N THR A 510 -0.44 -46.29 29.67
CA THR A 510 0.24 -46.07 28.40
C THR A 510 0.79 -44.66 28.32
N VAL A 511 0.04 -43.66 28.78
CA VAL A 511 0.52 -42.28 28.87
C VAL A 511 1.71 -42.20 29.83
N HIS A 512 1.61 -42.85 31.00
CA HIS A 512 2.69 -42.92 31.98
C HIS A 512 3.99 -43.46 31.37
N TYR A 513 3.91 -44.60 30.67
CA TYR A 513 5.05 -45.18 29.98
C TYR A 513 5.64 -44.25 28.90
N ARG A 514 4.78 -43.63 28.08
CA ARG A 514 5.24 -42.72 27.01
C ARG A 514 5.93 -41.49 27.57
N ILE A 515 5.39 -40.88 28.61
CA ILE A 515 6.02 -39.72 29.24
C ILE A 515 7.35 -40.10 29.92
N GLN A 516 7.42 -41.22 30.65
CA GLN A 516 8.69 -41.71 31.19
C GLN A 516 9.75 -41.93 30.09
N ARG A 517 9.32 -42.42 28.92
CA ARG A 517 10.19 -42.57 27.76
C ARG A 517 10.66 -41.21 27.22
N VAL A 518 9.79 -40.20 27.20
CA VAL A 518 10.15 -38.82 26.84
C VAL A 518 11.18 -38.26 27.82
N GLU A 519 10.98 -38.40 29.12
CA GLU A 519 11.92 -37.92 30.14
C GLU A 519 13.29 -38.60 30.00
N MET A 520 13.31 -39.90 29.74
CA MET A 520 14.56 -40.66 29.50
C MET A 520 15.31 -40.17 28.26
N LEU A 521 14.60 -39.92 27.15
CA LEU A 521 15.24 -39.52 25.89
C LEU A 521 15.70 -38.06 25.92
N THR A 522 14.97 -37.18 26.59
CA THR A 522 15.28 -35.75 26.68
C THR A 522 16.20 -35.40 27.85
N GLY A 523 16.30 -36.27 28.85
CA GLY A 523 16.98 -35.98 30.12
C GLY A 523 16.22 -34.98 30.99
N ARG A 524 14.94 -34.71 30.71
CA ARG A 524 14.14 -33.69 31.39
C ARG A 524 12.99 -34.31 32.17
N ASP A 525 12.98 -34.09 33.48
CA ASP A 525 11.90 -34.44 34.41
C ASP A 525 10.66 -33.51 34.28
N LEU A 526 9.52 -34.04 33.87
CA LEU A 526 8.26 -33.31 33.63
C LEU A 526 7.46 -33.02 34.91
N ALA A 527 7.91 -33.49 36.08
CA ALA A 527 7.42 -32.98 37.36
C ALA A 527 7.87 -31.52 37.59
N ARG A 528 9.03 -31.14 37.05
CA ARG A 528 9.62 -29.80 37.22
C ARG A 528 9.09 -28.79 36.21
N LEU A 529 8.83 -27.56 36.67
CA LEU A 529 8.24 -26.51 35.83
C LEU A 529 9.19 -26.00 34.73
N ASP A 530 10.45 -25.73 35.08
CA ASP A 530 11.50 -25.31 34.15
C ASP A 530 11.67 -26.30 33.00
N HIS A 531 11.70 -27.60 33.30
CA HIS A 531 11.79 -28.64 32.28
C HIS A 531 10.55 -28.72 31.37
N LYS A 532 9.35 -28.55 31.93
CA LYS A 532 8.11 -28.44 31.15
C LYS A 532 8.14 -27.23 30.22
N LEU A 533 8.63 -26.09 30.69
CA LEU A 533 8.75 -24.86 29.89
C LEU A 533 9.75 -25.03 28.77
N ASP A 534 10.92 -25.64 29.04
CA ASP A 534 11.92 -25.89 28.00
C ASP A 534 11.40 -26.84 26.92
N LEU A 535 10.70 -27.91 27.30
CA LEU A 535 10.07 -28.82 26.35
C LEU A 535 8.92 -28.15 25.59
N LYS A 536 8.13 -27.29 26.23
CA LYS A 536 7.09 -26.53 25.55
C LYS A 536 7.68 -25.53 24.55
N ALA A 537 8.73 -24.81 24.93
CA ALA A 537 9.46 -23.92 24.04
C ALA A 537 10.06 -24.69 22.86
N ALA A 538 10.64 -25.88 23.11
CA ALA A 538 11.22 -26.70 22.08
C ALA A 538 10.17 -27.20 21.07
N LEU A 539 8.97 -27.55 21.54
CA LEU A 539 7.83 -27.87 20.67
C LEU A 539 7.38 -26.68 19.82
N LEU A 540 7.40 -25.46 20.36
CA LEU A 540 7.06 -24.23 19.63
C LEU A 540 8.15 -23.82 18.61
N CYS A 541 9.38 -24.29 18.79
CA CYS A 541 10.51 -24.02 17.89
C CYS A 541 10.60 -24.99 16.70
N ARG A 542 9.80 -26.06 16.68
CA ARG A 542 9.65 -26.98 15.55
C ARG A 542 8.67 -26.42 14.53
#